data_AF-A0A5J9TCS1-F1
#
_entry.id   AF-A0A5J9TCS1-F1
#
_cell.length_a   1.000
_cell.length_b   1.000
_cell.length_c   1.000
_cell.angle_alpha   90.00
_cell.angle_beta   90.00
_cell.angle_gamma   90.00
#
_symmetry.space_group_name_H-M   'P 1'
#
loop_
_entity.id
_entity.type
_entity.pdbx_description
1 polymer ?
#
loop_
_entity_poly.entity_id
_entity_poly.type
_entity_poly.pdbx_seq_one_letter_code
_entity_poly.pdbx_strand_id
1 'polypeptide(L)'
;MEILIYVSLAVLLVLGIVFVVPKSNRKGKVVHSGGTGKMSRTYTKNEVSAHNTRKDCWIIIKDKVYDVTSYVEEHPGGDAILNNAGDDSTEGFFGFETSYL
;
A
#
# COMPACT_ATOMS: atom_id res chain seq x y z
N MET A 1 -5.11 10.09 46.96
CA MET A 1 -5.54 8.82 46.32
C MET A 1 -6.53 9.06 45.20
N GLU A 2 -7.53 9.93 45.37
CA GLU A 2 -8.53 10.30 44.35
C GLU A 2 -7.95 10.77 43.00
N ILE A 3 -6.99 11.71 43.01
CA ILE A 3 -6.43 12.31 41.78
C ILE A 3 -5.72 11.28 40.89
N LEU A 4 -5.08 10.26 41.50
CA LEU A 4 -4.36 9.23 40.76
C LEU A 4 -5.30 8.27 40.01
N ILE A 5 -6.53 8.10 40.50
CA ILE A 5 -7.56 7.27 39.85
C ILE A 5 -8.10 7.99 38.60
N TYR A 6 -8.32 9.30 38.68
CA TYR A 6 -8.78 10.07 37.51
C TYR A 6 -7.73 10.14 36.40
N VAL A 7 -6.45 10.27 36.76
CA VAL A 7 -5.35 10.31 35.78
C VAL A 7 -5.20 8.97 35.06
N SER A 8 -5.31 7.84 35.76
CA SER A 8 -5.24 6.51 35.12
C SER A 8 -6.44 6.23 34.22
N LEU A 9 -7.65 6.62 34.61
CA LEU A 9 -8.85 6.51 33.78
C LEU A 9 -8.78 7.38 32.52
N ALA A 10 -8.25 8.60 32.62
CA ALA A 10 -8.07 9.49 31.48
C ALA A 10 -7.04 8.92 30.48
N VAL A 11 -5.94 8.35 30.96
CA VAL A 11 -4.91 7.73 30.10
C VAL A 11 -5.46 6.48 29.38
N LEU A 12 -6.24 5.63 30.07
CA LEU A 12 -6.88 4.47 29.45
C LEU A 12 -7.95 4.85 28.42
N LEU A 13 -8.69 5.93 28.66
CA LEU A 13 -9.69 6.45 27.73
C LEU A 13 -9.03 7.03 26.46
N VAL A 14 -7.93 7.77 26.61
CA VAL A 14 -7.18 8.34 25.46
C VAL A 14 -6.47 7.24 24.66
N LEU A 15 -5.86 6.24 25.31
CA LEU A 15 -5.25 5.10 24.63
C LEU A 15 -6.29 4.21 23.92
N GLY A 16 -7.47 4.04 24.51
CA GLY A 16 -8.57 3.31 23.90
C GLY A 16 -9.11 3.97 22.62
N ILE A 17 -9.16 5.30 22.57
CA ILE A 17 -9.65 6.04 21.39
C ILE A 17 -8.68 5.94 20.21
N VAL A 18 -7.36 5.90 20.46
CA VAL A 18 -6.34 5.77 19.39
C VAL A 18 -6.36 4.37 18.73
N PHE A 19 -6.76 3.33 19.47
CA PHE A 19 -6.82 1.95 18.95
C PHE A 19 -8.13 1.62 18.20
N VAL A 20 -9.20 2.41 18.41
CA VAL A 20 -10.53 2.20 17.80
C VAL A 20 -10.78 3.18 16.64
N VAL A 21 -9.77 3.47 15.83
CA VAL A 21 -9.99 3.97 14.47
C VAL A 21 -9.88 2.76 13.54
N PRO A 22 -11.00 2.09 13.19
CA PRO A 22 -10.95 1.07 12.17
C PRO A 22 -10.59 1.77 10.87
N LYS A 23 -9.50 1.35 10.22
CA LYS A 23 -9.22 1.70 8.82
C LYS A 23 -10.44 1.26 8.01
N SER A 24 -11.32 2.21 7.69
CA SER A 24 -12.52 2.02 6.89
C SER A 24 -12.11 1.47 5.53
N ASN A 25 -12.19 0.16 5.38
CA ASN A 25 -11.95 -0.55 4.13
C ASN A 25 -13.14 -0.32 3.19
N ARG A 26 -13.15 0.83 2.50
CA ARG A 26 -14.10 1.10 1.43
C ARG A 26 -13.75 0.17 0.26
N LYS A 27 -14.47 -0.94 0.17
CA LYS A 27 -14.46 -1.84 -0.99
C LYS A 27 -14.71 -1.03 -2.27
N GLY A 28 -13.67 -0.85 -3.08
CA GLY A 28 -13.80 -0.44 -4.47
C GLY A 28 -14.52 -1.53 -5.25
N LYS A 29 -15.82 -1.37 -5.44
CA LYS A 29 -16.63 -2.24 -6.29
C LYS A 29 -16.48 -1.76 -7.74
N VAL A 30 -15.47 -2.22 -8.45
CA VAL A 30 -15.44 -2.07 -9.92
C VAL A 30 -16.17 -3.25 -10.53
N VAL A 31 -17.46 -3.05 -10.81
CA VAL A 31 -18.25 -3.91 -11.70
C VAL A 31 -17.69 -3.72 -13.10
N HIS A 32 -17.25 -4.79 -13.77
CA HIS A 32 -17.41 -4.92 -15.22
C HIS A 32 -17.68 -6.38 -15.58
N SER A 33 -18.70 -6.52 -16.42
CA SER A 33 -19.42 -7.73 -16.83
C SER A 33 -18.62 -8.53 -17.86
N GLY A 34 -18.99 -9.80 -18.02
CA GLY A 34 -18.29 -10.81 -18.82
C GLY A 34 -18.01 -10.46 -20.28
N GLY A 35 -16.84 -10.90 -20.75
CA GLY A 35 -16.40 -10.85 -22.15
C GLY A 35 -14.91 -11.23 -22.25
N THR A 36 -14.56 -12.23 -23.07
CA THR A 36 -13.21 -12.76 -23.29
C THR A 36 -12.31 -11.81 -24.11
N GLY A 37 -11.96 -10.67 -23.53
CA GLY A 37 -10.86 -9.80 -23.93
C GLY A 37 -10.10 -9.41 -22.66
N LYS A 38 -8.76 -9.34 -22.68
CA LYS A 38 -7.98 -8.92 -21.51
C LYS A 38 -8.40 -7.49 -21.12
N MET A 39 -9.30 -7.39 -20.15
CA MET A 39 -9.78 -6.13 -19.58
C MET A 39 -8.61 -5.47 -18.82
N SER A 40 -8.11 -4.33 -19.30
CA SER A 40 -7.21 -3.49 -18.51
C SER A 40 -8.00 -2.91 -17.33
N ARG A 41 -7.55 -3.20 -16.10
CA ARG A 41 -8.06 -2.54 -14.91
C ARG A 41 -7.26 -1.27 -14.65
N THR A 42 -7.97 -0.21 -14.30
CA THR A 42 -7.39 1.02 -13.78
C THR A 42 -7.39 0.94 -12.25
N TYR A 43 -6.33 1.43 -11.63
CA TYR A 43 -6.18 1.51 -10.19
C TYR A 43 -5.92 2.95 -9.78
N THR A 44 -6.44 3.33 -8.63
CA THR A 44 -6.06 4.57 -7.95
C THR A 44 -4.77 4.36 -7.16
N LYS A 45 -4.00 5.42 -6.93
CA LYS A 45 -2.79 5.36 -6.11
C LYS A 45 -3.08 4.80 -4.70
N ASN A 46 -4.24 5.12 -4.12
CA ASN A 46 -4.65 4.60 -2.82
C ASN A 46 -4.93 3.10 -2.80
N GLU A 47 -5.37 2.52 -3.93
CA GLU A 47 -5.55 1.07 -4.04
C GLU A 47 -4.18 0.40 -4.10
N VAL A 48 -3.26 0.91 -4.91
CA VAL A 48 -1.90 0.36 -5.02
C VAL A 48 -1.14 0.45 -3.69
N SER A 49 -1.28 1.55 -2.95
CA SER A 49 -0.59 1.74 -1.66
C SER A 49 -1.01 0.80 -0.54
N ALA A 50 -2.11 0.06 -0.71
CA ALA A 50 -2.49 -1.01 0.20
C ALA A 50 -1.59 -2.26 0.06
N HIS A 51 -0.94 -2.44 -1.09
CA HIS A 51 -0.10 -3.58 -1.44
C HIS A 51 1.38 -3.25 -1.21
N ASN A 52 1.74 -3.03 0.05
CA ASN A 52 3.04 -2.49 0.46
C ASN A 52 3.87 -3.42 1.37
N THR A 53 3.64 -4.73 1.29
CA THR A 53 4.33 -5.72 2.14
C THR A 53 5.07 -6.75 1.31
N ARG A 54 6.06 -7.42 1.91
CA ARG A 54 6.81 -8.50 1.23
C ARG A 54 5.93 -9.60 0.61
N LYS A 55 4.78 -9.90 1.24
CA LYS A 55 3.86 -10.95 0.79
C LYS A 55 2.70 -10.40 -0.05
N ASP A 56 2.69 -9.11 -0.32
CA ASP A 56 1.69 -8.39 -1.09
C ASP A 56 2.30 -7.06 -1.53
N CYS A 57 3.09 -7.09 -2.61
CA CYS A 57 3.95 -6.00 -3.06
C CYS A 57 3.58 -5.61 -4.49
N TRP A 58 2.97 -4.44 -4.65
CA TRP A 58 2.71 -3.86 -5.95
C TRP A 58 3.55 -2.60 -6.14
N ILE A 59 3.93 -2.31 -7.39
CA ILE A 59 4.69 -1.12 -7.74
C ILE A 59 4.10 -0.46 -8.99
N ILE A 60 4.33 0.85 -9.12
CA ILE A 60 3.97 1.61 -10.32
C ILE A 60 5.24 1.88 -11.13
N ILE A 61 5.22 1.57 -12.42
CA ILE A 61 6.29 1.92 -13.36
C ILE A 61 5.64 2.54 -14.60
N LYS A 62 5.94 3.81 -14.90
CA LYS A 62 5.34 4.59 -16.01
C LYS A 62 3.81 4.46 -16.06
N ASP A 63 3.15 4.81 -14.97
CA ASP A 63 1.69 4.75 -14.77
C ASP A 63 1.05 3.35 -14.91
N LYS A 64 1.85 2.28 -14.96
CA LYS A 64 1.38 0.90 -15.00
C LYS A 64 1.62 0.23 -13.66
N VAL A 65 0.62 -0.50 -13.20
CA VAL A 65 0.66 -1.24 -11.94
C VAL A 65 1.13 -2.66 -12.18
N TYR A 66 2.11 -3.10 -11.39
CA TYR A 66 2.68 -4.43 -11.43
C TYR A 66 2.57 -5.09 -10.06
N ASP A 67 1.99 -6.28 -10.02
CA ASP A 67 2.12 -7.17 -8.86
C ASP A 67 3.46 -7.89 -8.97
N VAL A 68 4.38 -7.55 -8.07
CA VAL A 68 5.73 -8.11 -8.03
C VAL A 68 5.92 -9.05 -6.84
N THR A 69 4.84 -9.43 -6.16
CA THR A 69 4.88 -10.25 -4.94
C THR A 69 5.71 -11.52 -5.09
N SER A 70 5.56 -12.24 -6.21
CA SER A 70 6.31 -13.47 -6.47
C SER A 70 7.78 -13.23 -6.80
N TYR A 71 8.15 -12.01 -7.19
CA TYR A 71 9.51 -11.65 -7.61
C TYR A 71 10.34 -11.03 -6.48
N VAL A 72 9.73 -10.64 -5.35
CA VAL A 72 10.42 -9.98 -4.24
C VAL A 72 11.66 -10.76 -3.77
N GLU A 73 11.57 -12.08 -3.66
CA GLU A 73 12.68 -12.94 -3.20
C GLU A 73 13.75 -13.18 -4.29
N GLU A 74 13.40 -12.99 -5.55
CA GLU A 74 14.29 -13.20 -6.70
C GLU A 74 14.96 -11.90 -7.16
N HIS A 75 14.56 -10.75 -6.60
CA HIS A 75 15.06 -9.45 -6.98
C HIS A 75 16.58 -9.37 -6.73
N PRO A 76 17.41 -9.12 -7.76
CA PRO A 76 18.88 -9.08 -7.61
C PRO A 76 19.37 -7.99 -6.64
N GLY A 77 18.61 -6.91 -6.47
CA GLY A 77 18.87 -5.86 -5.47
C GLY A 77 18.38 -6.20 -4.05
N GLY A 78 17.90 -7.43 -3.83
CA GLY A 78 17.31 -7.89 -2.57
C GLY A 78 16.15 -7.02 -2.13
N ASP A 79 16.15 -6.65 -0.85
CA ASP A 79 15.09 -5.89 -0.19
C ASP A 79 14.89 -4.48 -0.74
N ALA A 80 15.77 -3.99 -1.62
CA ALA A 80 15.62 -2.69 -2.25
C ALA A 80 14.28 -2.53 -3.02
N ILE A 81 13.68 -3.62 -3.50
CA ILE A 81 12.35 -3.60 -4.11
C ILE A 81 11.24 -3.15 -3.14
N LEU A 82 11.44 -3.34 -1.84
CA LEU A 82 10.47 -3.00 -0.81
C LEU A 82 10.47 -1.52 -0.44
N ASN A 83 11.50 -0.76 -0.82
CA ASN A 83 11.59 0.67 -0.53
C ASN A 83 10.43 1.47 -1.15
N ASN A 84 9.89 0.97 -2.26
CA ASN A 84 8.78 1.59 -2.99
C ASN A 84 7.56 0.66 -3.09
N ALA A 85 7.43 -0.31 -2.17
CA ALA A 85 6.26 -1.18 -2.14
C ALA A 85 4.98 -0.36 -1.93
N GLY A 86 4.02 -0.53 -2.83
CA GLY A 86 2.77 0.23 -2.88
C GLY A 86 2.90 1.63 -3.50
N ASP A 87 4.03 1.97 -4.13
CA ASP A 87 4.26 3.31 -4.71
C ASP A 87 4.97 3.26 -6.08
N ASP A 88 5.24 4.43 -6.62
CA ASP A 88 5.98 4.64 -7.86
C ASP A 88 7.46 4.28 -7.70
N SER A 89 7.91 3.38 -8.58
CA SER A 89 9.28 2.87 -8.68
C SER A 89 9.91 3.21 -10.04
N THR A 90 9.30 4.09 -10.83
CA THR A 90 9.74 4.45 -12.19
C THR A 90 11.17 4.97 -12.18
N GLU A 91 11.51 5.86 -11.24
CA GLU A 91 12.87 6.39 -11.10
C GLU A 91 13.87 5.31 -10.70
N GLY A 92 13.52 4.43 -9.75
CA GLY A 92 14.38 3.32 -9.34
C GLY A 92 14.61 2.31 -10.47
N PHE A 93 13.63 2.14 -11.36
CA PHE A 93 13.69 1.20 -12.48
C PHE A 93 14.49 1.74 -13.68
N PHE A 94 14.30 3.01 -14.05
CA PHE A 94 14.90 3.63 -15.23
C PHE A 94 16.11 4.53 -14.93
N GLY A 95 16.35 4.86 -13.67
CA GLY A 95 17.26 5.92 -13.26
C GLY A 95 16.70 7.32 -13.54
N PHE A 96 17.31 8.33 -12.92
CA PHE A 96 16.88 9.73 -13.01
C PHE A 96 16.73 10.25 -14.44
N GLU A 97 17.67 9.93 -15.34
CA GLU A 97 17.72 10.51 -16.68
C GLU A 97 16.65 9.97 -17.64
N THR A 98 16.19 8.72 -17.47
CA THR A 98 15.26 8.09 -18.42
C THR A 98 13.85 7.85 -17.87
N SER A 99 13.60 8.28 -16.63
CA SER A 99 12.30 8.14 -15.95
C SER A 99 11.19 9.04 -16.51
N TYR A 100 11.55 10.20 -17.10
CA TYR A 100 10.62 11.18 -17.68
C TYR A 100 10.41 11.08 -19.20
N LEU A 101 11.03 10.08 -19.85
CA LEU A 101 10.93 9.82 -21.29
C LEU A 101 9.81 8.83 -21.61
#